data_AF-W6RWQ0-F1
#
_entry.id   AF-W6RWQ0-F1
#
_cell.length_a   1.000
_cell.length_b   1.000
_cell.length_c   1.000
_cell.angle_alpha   90.00
_cell.angle_beta   90.00
_cell.angle_gamma   90.00
#
_symmetry.space_group_name_H-M   'P 1'
#
loop_
_entity.id
_entity.type
_entity.pdbx_description
1 polymer ?
#
loop_
_entity_poly.entity_id
_entity_poly.type
_entity_poly.pdbx_seq_one_letter_code
_entity_poly.pdbx_strand_id
1 'polypeptide(L)'
;MANEDRVKLLKELLDRQDIKGIQLLIADGCPVAELRAATADFVWRFVLTNSGRGVSIANVDELLTEWTQALSGLKTAAARLRVQDMDDPSRAAEFEQVRVRTAVARIAENTQLAGIRINRHLRAGELSPPLETAIDDCLREQGFQWNGGDTVHEIWSEEHEARLRAAQAEHKARKQMAVISEGGVDAPVL
;
A
#
# COMPACT_ATOMS: atom_id res chain seq x y z
N MET A 1 39.40 -19.14 -0.46
CA MET A 1 38.64 -19.12 -1.72
C MET A 1 39.23 -18.06 -2.62
N ALA A 2 39.45 -18.35 -3.89
CA ALA A 2 39.74 -17.30 -4.86
C ALA A 2 38.51 -16.39 -4.99
N ASN A 3 38.72 -15.13 -5.37
CA ASN A 3 37.65 -14.13 -5.55
C ASN A 3 36.53 -14.66 -6.46
N GLU A 4 36.89 -15.30 -7.58
CA GLU A 4 35.96 -15.86 -8.56
C GLU A 4 35.10 -17.01 -8.00
N ASP A 5 35.68 -17.87 -7.14
CA ASP A 5 34.94 -18.97 -6.51
C ASP A 5 33.84 -18.45 -5.57
N ARG A 6 34.13 -17.38 -4.82
CA ARG A 6 33.16 -16.80 -3.89
C ARG A 6 32.03 -16.07 -4.63
N VAL A 7 32.36 -15.35 -5.70
CA VAL A 7 31.32 -14.72 -6.56
C VAL A 7 30.42 -15.77 -7.19
N LYS A 8 30.99 -16.89 -7.67
CA LYS A 8 30.21 -18.01 -8.21
C LYS A 8 29.28 -18.60 -7.15
N LEU A 9 29.81 -18.88 -5.95
CA LEU A 9 29.00 -19.39 -4.83
C LEU A 9 27.87 -18.42 -4.45
N LEU A 10 28.14 -17.11 -4.39
CA LEU A 10 27.11 -16.11 -4.12
C LEU A 10 26.00 -16.14 -5.16
N LYS A 11 26.33 -16.26 -6.45
CA LYS A 11 25.33 -16.39 -7.52
C LYS A 11 24.49 -17.66 -7.35
N GLU A 12 25.11 -18.80 -7.06
CA GLU A 12 24.40 -20.06 -6.82
C GLU A 12 23.46 -19.98 -5.60
N LEU A 13 23.85 -19.27 -4.54
CA LEU A 13 23.00 -19.06 -3.37
C LEU A 13 21.84 -18.10 -3.66
N LEU A 14 22.08 -17.05 -4.44
CA LEU A 14 21.03 -16.13 -4.90
C LEU A 14 20.01 -16.84 -5.80
N ASP A 15 20.46 -17.72 -6.68
CA ASP A 15 19.59 -18.57 -7.52
C ASP A 15 18.71 -19.50 -6.69
N ARG A 16 19.27 -20.08 -5.63
CA ARG A 16 18.54 -20.95 -4.69
C ARG A 16 17.72 -20.17 -3.68
N GLN A 17 17.78 -18.84 -3.70
CA GLN A 17 17.19 -17.94 -2.70
C GLN A 17 17.64 -18.27 -1.26
N ASP A 18 18.85 -18.78 -1.07
CA ASP A 18 19.40 -19.14 0.24
C ASP A 18 19.96 -17.89 0.96
N ILE A 19 19.05 -17.08 1.47
CA ILE A 19 19.39 -15.83 2.19
C ILE A 19 20.27 -16.10 3.40
N LYS A 20 20.07 -17.24 4.09
CA LYS A 20 20.87 -17.60 5.28
C LYS A 20 22.32 -17.91 4.88
N GLY A 21 22.52 -18.68 3.82
CA GLY A 21 23.85 -18.96 3.28
C GLY A 21 24.58 -17.68 2.86
N ILE A 22 23.87 -16.74 2.23
CA ILE A 22 24.45 -15.44 1.84
C ILE A 22 24.83 -14.62 3.08
N GLN A 23 23.97 -14.55 4.09
CA GLN A 23 24.25 -13.83 5.34
C GLN A 23 25.47 -14.38 6.08
N LEU A 24 25.66 -15.71 6.09
CA LEU A 24 26.84 -16.34 6.67
C LEU A 24 28.12 -15.93 5.92
N LEU A 25 28.12 -15.98 4.59
CA LEU A 25 29.27 -15.53 3.80
C LEU A 25 29.61 -14.05 4.04
N ILE A 26 28.60 -13.20 4.23
CA ILE A 26 28.79 -11.78 4.56
C ILE A 26 29.38 -11.62 5.96
N ALA A 27 28.88 -12.36 6.94
CA ALA A 27 29.41 -12.37 8.30
C ALA A 27 30.87 -12.84 8.34
N ASP A 28 31.26 -13.76 7.46
CA ASP A 28 32.63 -14.24 7.29
C ASP A 28 33.55 -13.27 6.52
N GLY A 29 33.11 -12.03 6.30
CA GLY A 29 33.92 -10.96 5.72
C GLY A 29 33.91 -10.91 4.19
N CYS A 30 32.81 -11.30 3.54
CA CYS A 30 32.66 -11.13 2.10
C CYS A 30 32.84 -9.64 1.69
N PRO A 31 33.79 -9.33 0.81
CA PRO A 31 33.98 -7.96 0.32
C PRO A 31 32.78 -7.44 -0.47
N VAL A 32 32.45 -6.16 -0.28
CA VAL A 32 31.36 -5.47 -1.01
C VAL A 32 31.53 -5.55 -2.53
N ALA A 33 32.77 -5.59 -3.02
CA ALA A 33 33.06 -5.73 -4.45
C ALA A 33 32.55 -7.06 -5.02
N GLU A 34 32.61 -8.14 -4.24
CA GLU A 34 32.15 -9.47 -4.64
C GLU A 34 30.62 -9.54 -4.64
N LEU A 35 29.97 -8.96 -3.63
CA LEU A 35 28.51 -8.81 -3.61
C LEU A 35 28.00 -7.99 -4.81
N ARG A 36 28.71 -6.91 -5.16
CA ARG A 36 28.41 -6.10 -6.34
C ARG A 36 28.58 -6.89 -7.63
N ALA A 37 29.64 -7.69 -7.75
CA ALA A 37 29.84 -8.55 -8.92
C ALA A 37 28.79 -9.66 -9.01
N ALA A 38 28.37 -10.25 -7.89
CA ALA A 38 27.36 -11.30 -7.85
C ALA A 38 25.97 -10.79 -8.24
N THR A 39 25.64 -9.55 -7.86
CA THR A 39 24.31 -8.93 -8.10
C THR A 39 24.23 -8.07 -9.36
N ALA A 40 25.32 -7.92 -10.12
CA ALA A 40 25.39 -7.00 -11.27
C ALA A 40 24.30 -7.25 -12.32
N ASP A 41 24.07 -8.53 -12.65
CA ASP A 41 23.18 -8.99 -13.71
C ASP A 41 21.92 -9.70 -13.19
N PHE A 42 21.69 -9.68 -11.87
CA PHE A 42 20.56 -10.36 -11.23
C PHE A 42 19.46 -9.38 -10.86
N VAL A 43 18.23 -9.89 -10.63
CA VAL A 43 17.12 -9.13 -10.02
C VAL A 43 17.34 -8.85 -8.53
N TRP A 44 18.28 -9.56 -7.91
CA TRP A 44 18.72 -9.32 -6.55
C TRP A 44 19.47 -7.99 -6.44
N ARG A 45 19.18 -7.25 -5.37
CA ARG A 45 19.86 -6.01 -5.00
C ARG A 45 20.31 -6.10 -3.56
N PHE A 46 21.36 -5.35 -3.25
CA PHE A 46 21.81 -5.21 -1.87
C PHE A 46 21.99 -3.75 -1.51
N VAL A 47 21.80 -3.46 -0.22
CA VAL A 47 21.97 -2.13 0.36
C VAL A 47 22.75 -2.28 1.66
N LEU A 48 23.77 -1.45 1.82
CA LEU A 48 24.49 -1.37 3.09
C LEU A 48 23.65 -0.64 4.13
N THR A 49 23.55 -1.21 5.32
CA THR A 49 22.78 -0.68 6.45
C THR A 49 23.70 -0.38 7.63
N ASN A 50 23.22 0.41 8.60
CA ASN A 50 23.96 0.72 9.83
C ASN A 50 25.38 1.21 9.58
N SER A 51 25.54 2.15 8.63
CA SER A 51 26.83 2.71 8.21
C SER A 51 27.83 1.65 7.71
N GLY A 52 27.35 0.63 7.01
CA GLY A 52 28.18 -0.44 6.43
C GLY A 52 28.37 -1.65 7.34
N ARG A 53 27.79 -1.66 8.55
CA ARG A 53 27.85 -2.80 9.47
C ARG A 53 26.85 -3.91 9.15
N GLY A 54 25.89 -3.64 8.28
CA GLY A 54 24.91 -4.62 7.82
C GLY A 54 24.70 -4.58 6.33
N VAL A 55 24.13 -5.66 5.80
CA VAL A 55 23.74 -5.77 4.40
C VAL A 55 22.29 -6.26 4.36
N SER A 56 21.44 -5.52 3.66
CA SER A 56 20.09 -5.93 3.28
C SER A 56 20.16 -6.47 1.85
N ILE A 57 19.59 -7.64 1.59
CA ILE A 57 19.51 -8.23 0.25
C ILE A 57 18.05 -8.53 -0.03
N ALA A 58 17.57 -8.15 -1.21
CA ALA A 58 16.20 -8.35 -1.61
C ALA A 58 16.09 -8.59 -3.12
N ASN A 59 15.07 -9.34 -3.51
CA ASN A 59 14.67 -9.52 -4.89
C ASN A 59 13.74 -8.36 -5.28
N VAL A 60 14.11 -7.57 -6.29
CA VAL A 60 13.33 -6.40 -6.70
C VAL A 60 11.95 -6.79 -7.21
N ASP A 61 11.81 -7.91 -7.92
CA ASP A 61 10.53 -8.35 -8.45
C ASP A 61 9.55 -8.75 -7.35
N GLU A 62 10.06 -9.35 -6.28
CA GLU A 62 9.26 -9.67 -5.08
C GLU A 62 8.81 -8.40 -4.38
N LEU A 63 9.70 -7.40 -4.23
CA LEU A 63 9.35 -6.11 -3.64
C LEU A 63 8.29 -5.37 -4.49
N LEU A 64 8.45 -5.38 -5.82
CA LEU A 64 7.47 -4.82 -6.76
C LEU A 64 6.12 -5.51 -6.65
N THR A 65 6.13 -6.83 -6.49
CA THR A 65 4.91 -7.63 -6.28
C THR A 65 4.23 -7.25 -4.97
N GLU A 66 4.98 -7.16 -3.86
CA GLU A 66 4.48 -6.73 -2.53
C GLU A 66 3.80 -5.35 -2.63
N TRP A 67 4.45 -4.39 -3.29
CA TRP A 67 3.91 -3.04 -3.45
C TRP A 67 2.67 -2.99 -4.36
N THR A 68 2.67 -3.75 -5.46
CA THR A 68 1.51 -3.84 -6.36
C THR A 68 0.30 -4.45 -5.65
N GLN A 69 0.52 -5.47 -4.82
CA GLN A 69 -0.52 -6.05 -3.98
C GLN A 69 -1.02 -5.05 -2.93
N ALA A 70 -0.13 -4.27 -2.31
CA ALA A 70 -0.50 -3.22 -1.37
C ALA A 70 -1.36 -2.13 -2.03
N LEU A 71 -1.02 -1.69 -3.25
CA LEU A 71 -1.83 -0.76 -4.05
C LEU A 71 -3.22 -1.34 -4.39
N SER A 72 -3.29 -2.60 -4.79
CA SER A 72 -4.58 -3.27 -5.04
C SER A 72 -5.45 -3.35 -3.77
N GLY A 73 -4.82 -3.62 -2.63
CA GLY A 73 -5.47 -3.57 -1.32
C GLY A 73 -5.98 -2.17 -0.97
N LEU A 74 -5.17 -1.14 -1.24
CA LEU A 74 -5.57 0.26 -1.06
C LEU A 74 -6.76 0.62 -1.95
N LYS A 75 -6.73 0.27 -3.23
CA LYS A 75 -7.85 0.52 -4.16
C LYS A 75 -9.15 -0.13 -3.68
N THR A 76 -9.04 -1.38 -3.21
CA THR A 76 -10.18 -2.11 -2.63
C THR A 76 -10.72 -1.44 -1.36
N ALA A 77 -9.84 -0.98 -0.48
CA ALA A 77 -10.23 -0.28 0.74
C ALA A 77 -10.85 1.11 0.44
N ALA A 78 -10.28 1.83 -0.53
CA ALA A 78 -10.75 3.15 -0.96
C ALA A 78 -12.19 3.09 -1.49
N ALA A 79 -12.59 2.00 -2.16
CA ALA A 79 -13.97 1.80 -2.63
C ALA A 79 -15.04 1.79 -1.51
N ARG A 80 -14.62 1.70 -0.24
CA ARG A 80 -15.53 1.79 0.92
C ARG A 80 -15.73 3.23 1.42
N LEU A 81 -14.91 4.17 0.95
CA LEU A 81 -15.00 5.58 1.31
C LEU A 81 -16.28 6.18 0.74
N ARG A 82 -16.90 7.05 1.52
CA ARG A 82 -18.09 7.78 1.10
C ARG A 82 -17.95 9.24 1.50
N VAL A 83 -18.29 10.12 0.56
CA VAL A 83 -18.51 11.55 0.82
C VAL A 83 -19.60 11.66 1.87
N GLN A 84 -19.33 12.41 2.92
CA GLN A 84 -20.23 12.51 4.07
C GLN A 84 -21.23 13.64 3.86
N ASP A 85 -22.50 13.35 4.14
CA ASP A 85 -23.54 14.37 4.25
C ASP A 85 -23.48 14.99 5.64
N MET A 86 -22.92 16.19 5.74
CA MET A 86 -22.74 16.90 7.03
C MET A 86 -24.07 17.39 7.62
N ASP A 87 -25.17 17.30 6.87
CA ASP A 87 -26.51 17.70 7.29
C ASP A 87 -27.32 16.54 7.90
N ASP A 88 -26.79 15.30 7.95
CA ASP A 88 -27.51 14.16 8.54
C ASP A 88 -27.50 14.18 10.07
N PRO A 89 -28.67 14.25 10.74
CA PRO A 89 -28.75 14.32 12.20
C PRO A 89 -28.35 13.03 12.92
N SER A 90 -28.23 11.88 12.23
CA SER A 90 -28.09 10.58 12.90
C SER A 90 -26.72 10.31 13.53
N ARG A 91 -25.65 11.04 13.14
CA ARG A 91 -24.23 10.94 13.58
C ARG A 91 -23.57 9.55 13.58
N ALA A 92 -24.33 8.45 13.54
CA ALA A 92 -23.83 7.08 13.57
C ALA A 92 -23.07 6.71 12.29
N ALA A 93 -23.55 7.20 11.14
CA ALA A 93 -22.85 7.06 9.87
C ALA A 93 -21.50 7.79 9.84
N GLU A 94 -21.36 8.87 10.62
CA GLU A 94 -20.13 9.68 10.70
C GLU A 94 -19.02 8.92 11.42
N PHE A 95 -19.32 8.29 12.56
CA PHE A 95 -18.34 7.48 13.29
C PHE A 95 -17.84 6.29 12.46
N GLU A 96 -18.73 5.67 11.69
CA GLU A 96 -18.36 4.57 10.80
C GLU A 96 -17.43 5.07 9.66
N GLN A 97 -17.71 6.24 9.07
CA GLN A 97 -16.84 6.81 8.06
C GLN A 97 -15.48 7.25 8.63
N VAL A 98 -15.41 7.78 9.85
CA VAL A 98 -14.12 8.08 10.50
C VAL A 98 -13.28 6.82 10.65
N ARG A 99 -13.89 5.70 11.06
CA ARG A 99 -13.21 4.40 11.16
C ARG A 99 -12.68 3.94 9.81
N VAL A 100 -13.50 4.02 8.76
CA VAL A 100 -13.09 3.66 7.40
C VAL A 100 -11.95 4.56 6.92
N ARG A 101 -12.04 5.88 7.09
CA ARG A 101 -10.98 6.83 6.69
C ARG A 101 -9.66 6.57 7.39
N THR A 102 -9.71 6.24 8.68
CA THR A 102 -8.53 5.88 9.47
C THR A 102 -7.92 4.56 8.97
N ALA A 103 -8.76 3.57 8.69
CA ALA A 103 -8.31 2.28 8.18
C ALA A 103 -7.65 2.42 6.79
N VAL A 104 -8.23 3.24 5.90
CA VAL A 104 -7.66 3.50 4.57
C VAL A 104 -6.33 4.24 4.69
N ALA A 105 -6.21 5.25 5.57
CA ALA A 105 -4.95 5.96 5.79
C ALA A 105 -3.81 5.03 6.24
N ARG A 106 -4.09 4.09 7.16
CA ARG A 106 -3.11 3.06 7.57
C ARG A 106 -2.68 2.15 6.41
N ILE A 107 -3.60 1.81 5.51
CA ILE A 107 -3.26 1.02 4.32
C ILE A 107 -2.40 1.86 3.38
N ALA A 108 -2.74 3.15 3.18
CA ALA A 108 -1.94 4.06 2.37
C ALA A 108 -0.50 4.22 2.93
N GLU A 109 -0.35 4.34 4.25
CA GLU A 109 0.95 4.37 4.93
C GLU A 109 1.76 3.10 4.67
N ASN A 110 1.16 1.92 4.87
CA ASN A 110 1.83 0.65 4.60
C ASN A 110 2.25 0.52 3.12
N THR A 111 1.40 0.97 2.20
CA THR A 111 1.71 1.01 0.77
C THR A 111 2.86 1.97 0.45
N GLN A 112 2.91 3.14 1.10
CA GLN A 112 4.01 4.09 0.96
C GLN A 112 5.32 3.49 1.48
N LEU A 113 5.30 2.81 2.63
CA LEU A 113 6.46 2.13 3.20
C LEU A 113 6.98 1.00 2.29
N ALA A 114 6.08 0.23 1.69
CA ALA A 114 6.45 -0.78 0.69
C ALA A 114 7.12 -0.14 -0.53
N GLY A 115 6.60 0.99 -0.99
CA GLY A 115 7.22 1.79 -2.05
C GLY A 115 8.62 2.27 -1.70
N ILE A 116 8.78 2.88 -0.52
CA ILE A 116 10.08 3.36 -0.02
C ILE A 116 11.09 2.21 0.06
N ARG A 117 10.64 1.01 0.45
CA ARG A 117 11.49 -0.20 0.51
C ARG A 117 12.01 -0.59 -0.88
N ILE A 118 11.20 -0.52 -1.92
CA ILE A 118 11.65 -0.73 -3.32
C ILE A 118 12.70 0.32 -3.67
N ASN A 119 12.38 1.60 -3.48
CA ASN A 119 13.27 2.71 -3.86
C ASN A 119 14.65 2.63 -3.23
N ARG A 120 14.73 2.13 -2.00
CA ARG A 120 15.99 1.90 -1.31
C ARG A 120 16.92 0.93 -2.06
N HIS A 121 16.36 -0.04 -2.77
CA HIS A 121 17.09 -1.10 -3.47
C HIS A 121 17.32 -0.81 -4.96
N LEU A 122 16.66 0.21 -5.52
CA LEU A 122 16.87 0.63 -6.90
C LEU A 122 18.24 1.29 -7.08
N ARG A 123 18.83 1.07 -8.25
CA ARG A 123 20.07 1.73 -8.67
C ARG A 123 19.77 3.17 -9.12
N ALA A 124 20.77 4.03 -9.08
CA ALA A 124 20.64 5.37 -9.64
C ALA A 124 20.25 5.30 -11.13
N GLY A 125 19.16 5.99 -11.50
CA GLY A 125 18.62 5.98 -12.86
C GLY A 125 17.65 4.84 -13.17
N GLU A 126 17.50 3.84 -12.29
CA GLU A 126 16.35 2.93 -12.37
C GLU A 126 15.10 3.73 -11.99
N LEU A 127 14.08 3.67 -12.86
CA LEU A 127 12.81 4.34 -12.61
C LEU A 127 12.16 3.74 -11.37
N SER A 128 11.94 4.59 -10.37
CA SER A 128 11.03 4.28 -9.28
C SER A 128 9.63 4.05 -9.85
N PRO A 129 8.87 3.05 -9.37
CA PRO A 129 7.44 3.07 -9.59
C PRO A 129 6.89 4.43 -9.12
N PRO A 130 5.86 5.01 -9.75
CA PRO A 130 5.39 6.34 -9.38
C PRO A 130 4.68 6.30 -8.01
N LEU A 131 5.45 6.24 -6.92
CA LEU A 131 4.96 5.96 -5.57
C LEU A 131 4.02 7.04 -5.05
N GLU A 132 4.42 8.30 -5.26
CA GLU A 132 3.70 9.46 -4.75
C GLU A 132 2.38 9.64 -5.48
N THR A 133 2.33 9.38 -6.80
CA THR A 133 1.07 9.53 -7.55
C THR A 133 0.18 8.31 -7.45
N ALA A 134 0.71 7.09 -7.28
CA ALA A 134 -0.12 5.88 -7.30
C ALA A 134 -1.10 5.78 -6.12
N ILE A 135 -0.69 6.21 -4.91
CA ILE A 135 -1.57 6.27 -3.74
C ILE A 135 -2.66 7.34 -3.96
N ASP A 136 -2.25 8.52 -4.40
CA ASP A 136 -3.16 9.62 -4.71
C ASP A 136 -4.17 9.24 -5.79
N ASP A 137 -3.74 8.55 -6.84
CA ASP A 137 -4.61 8.12 -7.94
C ASP A 137 -5.66 7.11 -7.43
N CYS A 138 -5.29 6.19 -6.55
CA CYS A 138 -6.23 5.25 -5.93
C CYS A 138 -7.30 5.95 -5.09
N LEU A 139 -6.95 7.04 -4.39
CA LEU A 139 -7.87 7.77 -3.53
C LEU A 139 -8.70 8.80 -4.30
N ARG A 140 -8.10 9.45 -5.30
CA ARG A 140 -8.72 10.51 -6.11
C ARG A 140 -9.89 9.97 -6.92
N GLU A 141 -9.83 8.72 -7.40
CA GLU A 141 -10.96 8.02 -8.02
C GLU A 141 -12.23 8.04 -7.15
N GLN A 142 -12.07 8.07 -5.81
CA GLN A 142 -13.17 8.11 -4.85
C GLN A 142 -13.43 9.52 -4.29
N GLY A 143 -12.69 10.53 -4.75
CA GLY A 143 -12.80 11.90 -4.26
C GLY A 143 -12.09 12.16 -2.93
N PHE A 144 -11.08 11.37 -2.61
CA PHE A 144 -10.29 11.51 -1.38
C PHE A 144 -8.80 11.73 -1.68
N GLN A 145 -8.09 12.28 -0.71
CA GLN A 145 -6.64 12.44 -0.73
C GLN A 145 -6.06 12.07 0.63
N TRP A 146 -4.76 11.76 0.66
CA TRP A 146 -4.04 11.47 1.89
C TRP A 146 -2.74 12.29 1.92
N ASN A 147 -2.52 13.01 3.01
CA ASN A 147 -1.39 13.91 3.19
C ASN A 147 -0.30 13.31 4.12
N GLY A 148 -0.34 12.00 4.38
CA GLY A 148 0.55 11.35 5.34
C GLY A 148 0.01 11.29 6.77
N GLY A 149 -1.19 11.82 7.05
CA GLY A 149 -1.79 11.83 8.38
C GLY A 149 -2.53 10.54 8.78
N ASP A 150 -3.22 10.55 9.91
CA ASP A 150 -3.94 9.37 10.43
C ASP A 150 -5.26 9.06 9.71
N THR A 151 -5.73 9.97 8.85
CA THR A 151 -7.00 9.85 8.13
C THR A 151 -6.86 10.36 6.70
N VAL A 152 -7.69 9.83 5.79
CA VAL A 152 -7.88 10.42 4.46
C VAL A 152 -8.92 11.54 4.49
N HIS A 153 -8.78 12.52 3.60
CA HIS A 153 -9.59 13.73 3.54
C HIS A 153 -10.34 13.82 2.21
N GLU A 154 -11.54 14.39 2.25
CA GLU A 154 -12.32 14.64 1.03
C GLU A 154 -11.68 15.75 0.19
N ILE A 155 -11.66 15.55 -1.12
CA ILE A 155 -11.30 16.57 -2.11
C ILE A 155 -12.56 17.35 -2.44
N TRP A 156 -12.55 18.64 -2.12
CA TRP A 156 -13.60 19.58 -2.51
C TRP A 156 -13.36 20.06 -3.94
N SER A 157 -14.22 19.62 -4.87
CA SER A 157 -14.19 19.96 -6.30
C SER A 157 -15.61 20.11 -6.85
N GLU A 158 -15.79 20.56 -8.10
CA GLU A 158 -17.13 20.63 -8.71
C GLU A 158 -17.84 19.25 -8.75
N GLU A 159 -17.08 18.18 -8.93
CA GLU A 159 -17.57 16.80 -8.85
C GLU A 159 -17.98 16.38 -7.42
N HIS A 160 -17.44 17.03 -6.39
CA HIS A 160 -17.81 16.75 -4.99
C HIS A 160 -19.30 17.03 -4.77
N GLU A 161 -19.85 18.12 -5.31
CA GLU A 161 -21.28 18.41 -5.16
C GLU A 161 -22.17 17.33 -5.80
N ALA A 162 -21.74 16.76 -6.92
CA ALA A 162 -22.45 15.66 -7.56
C ALA A 162 -22.37 14.38 -6.71
N ARG A 163 -21.20 14.06 -6.15
CA ARG A 163 -21.00 12.93 -5.22
C ARG A 163 -21.80 13.11 -3.94
N LEU A 164 -21.84 14.31 -3.39
CA LEU A 164 -22.61 14.67 -2.20
C LEU A 164 -24.11 14.52 -2.45
N ARG A 165 -24.64 15.05 -3.57
CA ARG A 165 -26.03 14.86 -3.97
C ARG A 165 -26.41 13.39 -4.15
N ALA A 166 -25.52 12.58 -4.74
CA ALA A 166 -25.73 11.15 -4.88
C ALA A 166 -25.76 10.43 -3.51
N ALA A 167 -24.86 10.79 -2.59
CA ALA A 167 -24.83 10.25 -1.23
C ALA A 167 -26.11 10.59 -0.45
N GLN A 168 -26.58 11.84 -0.55
CA GLN A 168 -27.85 12.29 0.03
C GLN A 168 -29.05 11.48 -0.51
N ALA A 169 -29.08 11.23 -1.81
CA ALA A 169 -30.13 10.42 -2.45
C ALA A 169 -30.09 8.95 -1.98
N GLU A 170 -28.91 8.32 -1.94
CA GLU A 170 -28.75 6.95 -1.43
C GLU A 170 -29.21 6.84 0.03
N HIS A 171 -28.84 7.82 0.86
CA HIS A 171 -29.25 7.85 2.27
C HIS A 171 -30.76 7.99 2.43
N LYS A 172 -31.39 8.88 1.65
CA LYS A 172 -32.84 9.04 1.63
C LYS A 172 -33.54 7.75 1.21
N ALA A 173 -33.02 7.06 0.20
CA ALA A 173 -33.55 5.76 -0.24
C ALA A 173 -33.42 4.68 0.86
N ARG A 174 -32.26 4.59 1.53
CA ARG A 174 -32.07 3.66 2.66
C ARG A 174 -33.02 3.93 3.82
N LYS A 175 -33.20 5.20 4.21
CA LYS A 175 -34.18 5.59 5.24
C LYS A 175 -35.60 5.18 4.84
N GLN A 176 -36.00 5.40 3.59
CA GLN A 176 -37.32 4.98 3.09
C GLN A 176 -37.50 3.46 3.14
N MET A 177 -36.48 2.67 2.75
CA MET A 177 -36.55 1.20 2.84
C MET A 177 -36.61 0.69 4.27
N ALA A 178 -35.88 1.32 5.21
CA ALA A 178 -35.94 0.96 6.63
C ALA A 178 -37.35 1.19 7.22
N VAL A 179 -37.97 2.34 6.91
CA VAL A 179 -39.35 2.66 7.33
C VAL A 179 -40.37 1.69 6.74
N ILE A 180 -40.21 1.28 5.48
CA ILE A 180 -41.07 0.27 4.85
C ILE A 180 -40.91 -1.10 5.52
N SER A 181 -39.69 -1.47 5.92
CA SER A 181 -39.44 -2.75 6.61
C SER A 181 -40.00 -2.79 8.03
N GLU A 182 -40.03 -1.65 8.73
CA GLU A 182 -40.63 -1.53 10.06
C GLU A 182 -42.17 -1.46 10.00
N GLY A 183 -42.74 -0.87 8.95
CA GLY A 183 -44.19 -0.82 8.71
C GLY A 183 -44.82 -2.12 8.17
N GLY A 184 -44.01 -3.11 7.80
CA GLY A 184 -44.47 -4.37 7.19
C GLY A 184 -44.82 -5.51 8.17
N VAL A 185 -44.71 -5.29 9.49
CA VAL A 185 -44.95 -6.34 10.50
C VAL A 185 -46.40 -6.34 11.03
N ASP A 186 -47.20 -5.32 10.75
CA ASP A 186 -48.62 -5.28 11.14
C ASP A 186 -49.54 -5.71 9.98
N ALA A 187 -49.42 -6.96 9.53
CA ALA A 187 -50.52 -7.62 8.83
C ALA A 187 -51.40 -8.31 9.89
N PRO A 188 -52.69 -7.96 10.03
CA PRO A 188 -53.56 -8.66 10.97
C PRO A 188 -53.77 -10.07 10.42
N VAL A 189 -53.36 -11.06 11.22
CA VAL A 189 -53.78 -12.45 11.03
C VAL A 189 -55.29 -12.47 11.24
N LEU A 190 -56.04 -12.56 10.14
CA LEU A 190 -57.46 -12.92 10.14
C LEU A 190 -57.60 -14.44 10.23
#